data_AF-A0A955E8V6-F1
#
_entry.id   AF-A0A955E8V6-F1
#
_cell.length_a   1.000
_cell.length_b   1.000
_cell.length_c   1.000
_cell.angle_alpha   90.00
_cell.angle_beta   90.00
_cell.angle_gamma   90.00
#
_symmetry.space_group_name_H-M   'P 1'
#
loop_
_entity.id
_entity.type
_entity.pdbx_description
1 polymer ?
#
loop_
_entity_poly.entity_id
_entity_poly.type
_entity_poly.pdbx_seq_one_letter_code
_entity_poly.pdbx_strand_id
1 'polypeptide(L)'
;MKRRVTKDSPGGRAFTLIELLVVIIIIVILVGIIAGVGAGLARDSRGQLTRDLLTTLDRIVVEYEAVTGSLPKYPSDDMVDDFYDGVPGPDNNDIINYGGRVGVRRPDTAVFLKQAKGVGVVDDIVKSIPARFLVPTITSGDPDPTPSVVDAWSKKDWADPFPVAGQTLVYYVHPDNKLANQLYGRCINKRPYFLSAGPDNFYGTTRDAGTPTEDEAEKALDDNITSYAPGEPNLEMGGAR
;
A
#
# COMPACT_ATOMS: atom_id res chain seq x y z
N MET A 1 33.54 21.77 -78.87
CA MET A 1 32.13 21.98 -78.48
C MET A 1 31.96 21.46 -77.04
N LYS A 2 32.01 22.32 -76.01
CA LYS A 2 31.97 21.94 -74.58
C LYS A 2 30.64 22.39 -73.97
N ARG A 3 29.77 21.46 -73.55
CA ARG A 3 28.55 21.75 -72.77
C ARG A 3 28.94 22.08 -71.32
N ARG A 4 28.58 23.26 -70.84
CA ARG A 4 28.57 23.57 -69.40
C ARG A 4 27.36 22.90 -68.76
N VAL A 5 27.60 22.07 -67.75
CA VAL A 5 26.57 21.61 -66.82
C VAL A 5 26.45 22.68 -65.75
N THR A 6 25.31 23.37 -65.69
CA THR A 6 24.96 24.26 -64.57
C THR A 6 24.47 23.40 -63.42
N LYS A 7 25.15 23.47 -62.29
CA LYS A 7 24.77 22.81 -61.04
C LYS A 7 23.72 23.69 -60.36
N ASP A 8 22.46 23.29 -60.44
CA ASP A 8 21.40 23.91 -59.65
C ASP A 8 21.60 23.51 -58.18
N SER A 9 21.99 24.48 -57.34
CA SER A 9 22.01 24.29 -55.89
C SER A 9 20.56 24.34 -55.39
N PRO A 10 20.07 23.33 -54.65
CA PRO A 10 18.75 23.41 -54.03
C PRO A 10 18.76 24.55 -53.01
N GLY A 11 17.90 25.54 -53.23
CA GLY A 11 17.71 26.67 -52.31
C GLY A 11 17.25 26.15 -50.96
N GLY A 12 18.19 26.05 -50.02
CA GLY A 12 17.88 25.79 -48.61
C GLY A 12 17.03 26.95 -48.10
N ARG A 13 15.74 26.68 -47.86
CA ARG A 13 14.86 27.62 -47.16
C ARG A 13 15.43 27.81 -45.76
N ALA A 14 16.03 28.96 -45.52
CA ALA A 14 16.48 29.34 -44.19
C ALA A 14 15.25 29.45 -43.28
N PHE A 15 15.22 28.60 -42.25
CA PHE A 15 14.17 28.61 -41.23
C PHE A 15 14.18 29.97 -40.53
N THR A 16 13.01 30.59 -40.38
CA THR A 16 12.96 31.89 -39.70
C THR A 16 13.10 31.70 -38.19
N LEU A 17 13.77 32.64 -37.50
CA LEU A 17 13.90 32.63 -36.03
C LEU A 17 12.53 32.53 -35.33
N ILE A 18 11.51 33.14 -35.93
CA ILE A 18 10.12 33.11 -35.43
C ILE A 18 9.55 31.68 -35.51
N GLU A 19 9.77 30.97 -36.62
CA GLU A 19 9.30 29.59 -36.79
C GLU A 19 9.94 28.65 -35.77
N LEU A 20 11.24 28.83 -35.49
CA LEU A 20 11.92 28.08 -34.43
C LEU A 20 11.32 28.38 -33.04
N LEU A 21 11.03 29.64 -32.74
CA LEU A 21 10.45 30.05 -31.46
C LEU A 21 9.03 29.48 -31.26
N VAL A 22 8.21 29.50 -32.31
CA VAL A 22 6.85 28.91 -32.27
C VAL A 22 6.92 27.41 -32.01
N VAL A 23 7.83 26.70 -32.68
CA VAL A 23 8.03 25.25 -32.48
C VAL A 23 8.43 24.95 -31.03
N ILE A 24 9.36 25.72 -30.46
CA ILE A 24 9.77 25.53 -29.07
C ILE A 24 8.59 25.74 -28.11
N ILE A 25 7.76 26.78 -28.32
CA ILE A 25 6.58 27.02 -27.49
C ILE A 25 5.60 25.84 -27.57
N ILE A 26 5.32 25.34 -28.77
CA ILE A 26 4.42 24.19 -28.96
C ILE A 26 4.99 22.94 -28.28
N ILE A 27 6.29 22.68 -28.39
CA ILE A 27 6.95 21.55 -27.72
C ILE A 27 6.83 21.67 -26.21
N VAL A 28 7.09 22.85 -25.63
CA VAL A 28 6.98 23.06 -24.18
C VAL A 28 5.54 22.82 -23.69
N ILE A 29 4.54 23.31 -24.43
CA ILE A 29 3.13 23.07 -24.11
C ILE A 29 2.79 21.58 -24.19
N LEU A 30 3.20 20.89 -25.26
CA LEU A 30 2.94 19.46 -25.45
C LEU A 30 3.60 18.61 -24.36
N VAL A 31 4.86 18.89 -24.03
CA VAL A 31 5.58 18.18 -22.95
C VAL A 31 4.87 18.37 -21.62
N GLY A 32 4.42 19.59 -21.31
CA GLY A 32 3.67 19.86 -20.08
C GLY A 32 2.38 19.04 -19.97
N ILE A 33 1.61 18.96 -21.05
CA ILE A 33 0.35 18.18 -21.08
C ILE A 33 0.63 16.68 -20.91
N ILE A 34 1.60 16.14 -21.66
CA ILE A 34 1.94 14.71 -21.61
C ILE A 34 2.40 14.32 -20.20
N ALA A 35 3.24 15.13 -19.56
CA ALA A 35 3.72 14.87 -18.21
C ALA A 35 2.57 14.86 -17.17
N GLY A 36 1.64 15.83 -17.25
CA GLY A 36 0.50 15.92 -16.34
C GLY A 36 -0.44 14.72 -16.43
N VAL A 37 -0.80 14.30 -17.66
CA VAL A 37 -1.68 13.13 -17.87
C VAL A 37 -1.00 11.84 -17.43
N GLY A 38 0.31 11.69 -17.71
CA GLY A 38 1.07 10.51 -17.31
C GLY A 38 1.10 10.29 -15.80
N ALA A 39 1.23 11.36 -15.01
CA ALA A 39 1.23 11.27 -13.55
C ALA A 39 -0.14 10.85 -12.98
N GLY A 40 -1.23 11.40 -13.51
CA GLY A 40 -2.60 11.04 -13.10
C GLY A 40 -2.92 9.57 -13.39
N LEU A 41 -2.63 9.11 -14.62
CA LEU A 41 -2.86 7.73 -15.01
C LEU A 41 -2.06 6.73 -14.16
N ALA A 42 -0.82 7.09 -13.78
CA ALA A 42 -0.01 6.26 -12.90
C ALA A 42 -0.62 6.15 -11.48
N ARG A 43 -1.19 7.24 -10.95
CA ARG A 43 -1.90 7.25 -9.66
C ARG A 43 -3.14 6.35 -9.71
N ASP A 44 -3.96 6.51 -10.74
CA ASP A 44 -5.18 5.71 -10.92
C ASP A 44 -4.87 4.21 -11.07
N SER A 45 -3.82 3.89 -11.84
CA SER A 45 -3.35 2.51 -12.01
C SER A 45 -2.89 1.88 -10.70
N ARG A 46 -2.13 2.61 -9.86
CA ARG A 46 -1.72 2.13 -8.54
C ARG A 46 -2.92 1.89 -7.63
N GLY A 47 -3.87 2.83 -7.58
CA GLY A 47 -5.10 2.66 -6.81
C GLY A 47 -5.88 1.42 -7.22
N GLN A 48 -5.99 1.15 -8.53
CA GLN A 48 -6.65 -0.05 -9.02
C GLN A 48 -5.91 -1.33 -8.62
N LEU A 49 -4.59 -1.36 -8.82
CA LEU A 49 -3.75 -2.50 -8.43
C LEU A 49 -3.84 -2.81 -6.93
N THR A 50 -3.88 -1.78 -6.09
CA THR A 50 -4.10 -1.95 -4.65
C THR A 50 -5.47 -2.55 -4.38
N ARG A 51 -6.55 -2.05 -4.99
CA ARG A 51 -7.91 -2.63 -4.81
C ARG A 51 -7.99 -4.09 -5.25
N ASP A 52 -7.35 -4.44 -6.36
CA ASP A 52 -7.30 -5.82 -6.86
C ASP A 52 -6.56 -6.74 -5.88
N LEU A 53 -5.45 -6.25 -5.30
CA LEU A 53 -4.73 -6.93 -4.22
C LEU A 53 -5.63 -7.14 -3.00
N LEU A 54 -6.28 -6.08 -2.50
CA LEU A 54 -7.15 -6.17 -1.31
C LEU A 54 -8.32 -7.13 -1.53
N THR A 55 -8.89 -7.14 -2.74
CA THR A 55 -9.94 -8.09 -3.14
C THR A 55 -9.42 -9.52 -3.16
N THR A 56 -8.17 -9.73 -3.57
CA THR A 56 -7.55 -11.06 -3.56
C THR A 56 -7.33 -11.55 -2.14
N LEU A 57 -6.84 -10.69 -1.24
CA LEU A 57 -6.69 -11.00 0.19
C LEU A 57 -8.03 -11.30 0.86
N ASP A 58 -9.08 -10.55 0.50
CA ASP A 58 -10.44 -10.77 0.97
C ASP A 58 -10.98 -12.17 0.61
N ARG A 59 -10.65 -12.67 -0.59
CA ARG A 59 -10.97 -14.05 -0.98
C ARG A 59 -10.25 -15.08 -0.12
N ILE A 60 -9.03 -14.80 0.34
CA ILE A 60 -8.30 -15.70 1.26
C ILE A 60 -9.05 -15.83 2.58
N VAL A 61 -9.58 -14.73 3.12
CA VAL A 61 -10.40 -14.76 4.34
C VAL A 61 -11.66 -15.60 4.14
N VAL A 62 -12.35 -15.38 3.02
CA VAL A 62 -13.56 -16.15 2.68
C VAL A 62 -13.28 -17.65 2.58
N GLU A 63 -12.18 -18.04 1.92
CA GLU A 63 -11.76 -19.43 1.81
C GLU A 63 -11.40 -20.02 3.19
N TYR A 64 -10.61 -19.30 3.99
CA TYR A 64 -10.24 -19.74 5.32
C TYR A 64 -11.47 -19.98 6.21
N GLU A 65 -12.42 -19.04 6.21
CA GLU A 65 -13.65 -19.16 7.00
C GLU A 65 -14.54 -20.30 6.49
N ALA A 66 -14.63 -20.49 5.17
CA ALA A 66 -15.40 -21.59 4.58
C ALA A 66 -14.87 -22.97 4.99
N VAL A 67 -13.55 -23.13 5.11
CA VAL A 67 -12.90 -24.40 5.45
C VAL A 67 -12.86 -24.64 6.96
N THR A 68 -12.56 -23.60 7.75
CA THR A 68 -12.35 -23.75 9.21
C THR A 68 -13.59 -23.44 10.04
N GLY A 69 -14.60 -22.77 9.47
CA GLY A 69 -15.80 -22.30 10.17
C GLY A 69 -15.55 -21.12 11.12
N SER A 70 -14.37 -20.50 11.07
CA SER A 70 -14.00 -19.37 11.94
C SER A 70 -13.05 -18.41 11.24
N LEU A 71 -12.94 -17.18 11.76
CA LEU A 71 -11.93 -16.24 11.29
C LEU A 71 -10.55 -16.61 11.83
N PRO A 72 -9.46 -16.24 11.11
CA PRO A 72 -8.11 -16.25 11.65
C PRO A 72 -8.07 -15.45 12.94
N LYS A 73 -7.44 -16.00 13.99
CA LYS A 73 -7.47 -15.39 15.31
C LYS A 73 -6.69 -14.09 15.32
N TYR A 74 -7.23 -13.12 16.05
CA TYR A 74 -6.45 -11.97 16.50
C TYR A 74 -5.66 -12.36 17.76
N PRO A 75 -4.32 -12.22 17.76
CA PRO A 75 -3.53 -12.57 18.91
C PRO A 75 -3.89 -11.67 20.09
N SER A 76 -4.15 -12.28 21.24
CA SER A 76 -4.20 -11.58 22.53
C SER A 76 -2.78 -11.25 23.00
N ASP A 77 -2.64 -10.31 23.92
CA ASP A 77 -1.34 -9.81 24.42
C ASP A 77 -0.42 -10.95 24.93
N ASP A 78 -1.00 -12.02 25.46
CA ASP A 78 -0.30 -13.20 25.97
C ASP A 78 0.16 -14.19 24.89
N MET A 79 -0.35 -14.08 23.66
CA MET A 79 -0.02 -14.96 22.53
C MET A 79 0.75 -14.25 21.41
N VAL A 80 1.09 -12.97 21.56
CA VAL A 80 1.67 -12.15 20.48
C VAL A 80 2.95 -12.77 19.91
N ASP A 81 3.85 -13.30 20.73
CA ASP A 81 5.11 -13.82 20.22
C ASP A 81 4.93 -15.05 19.30
N ASP A 82 4.00 -15.95 19.60
CA ASP A 82 3.72 -17.14 18.77
C ASP A 82 3.21 -16.77 17.36
N PHE A 83 2.37 -15.74 17.29
CA PHE A 83 1.75 -15.30 16.03
C PHE A 83 2.72 -14.47 15.17
N TYR A 84 3.62 -13.73 15.81
CA TYR A 84 4.56 -12.85 15.13
C TYR A 84 5.95 -13.46 14.93
N ASP A 85 6.24 -14.64 15.49
CA ASP A 85 7.46 -15.39 15.17
C ASP A 85 7.53 -15.70 13.66
N GLY A 86 8.69 -15.53 13.02
CA GLY A 86 8.81 -15.70 11.57
C GLY A 86 7.91 -14.76 10.74
N VAL A 87 7.36 -13.71 11.36
CA VAL A 87 6.69 -12.59 10.69
C VAL A 87 7.60 -11.37 10.79
N PRO A 88 7.74 -10.59 9.73
CA PRO A 88 8.62 -9.43 9.72
C PRO A 88 8.24 -8.32 10.72
N GLY A 89 9.25 -7.71 11.33
CA GLY A 89 9.10 -6.56 12.24
C GLY A 89 8.80 -6.86 13.73
N PRO A 90 9.17 -7.99 14.34
CA PRO A 90 8.83 -8.28 15.74
C PRO A 90 9.31 -7.19 16.73
N ASP A 91 10.42 -6.51 16.42
CA ASP A 91 11.01 -5.46 17.26
C ASP A 91 10.47 -4.03 16.95
N ASN A 92 9.66 -3.85 15.91
CA ASN A 92 9.19 -2.53 15.44
C ASN A 92 7.68 -2.46 15.13
N ASN A 93 6.94 -3.54 15.39
CA ASN A 93 5.51 -3.64 15.12
C ASN A 93 4.64 -3.05 16.24
N ASP A 94 5.17 -2.37 17.25
CA ASP A 94 4.32 -1.69 18.23
C ASP A 94 3.43 -0.66 17.52
N ILE A 95 2.10 -0.81 17.65
CA ILE A 95 1.17 0.27 17.31
C ILE A 95 1.35 1.34 18.37
N ILE A 96 2.29 2.24 18.14
CA ILE A 96 2.38 3.47 18.93
C ILE A 96 1.19 4.32 18.51
N ASN A 97 0.19 4.33 19.37
CA ASN A 97 -1.12 4.90 19.13
C ASN A 97 -1.12 6.45 19.10
N TYR A 98 -2.19 7.00 18.54
CA TYR A 98 -2.75 8.29 18.96
C TYR A 98 -3.05 8.25 20.48
N GLY A 99 -2.46 9.15 21.26
CA GLY A 99 -2.75 9.27 22.69
C GLY A 99 -1.97 8.33 23.64
N GLY A 100 -0.86 7.72 23.21
CA GLY A 100 0.12 7.11 24.13
C GLY A 100 -0.25 5.74 24.71
N ARG A 101 -1.27 5.06 24.17
CA ARG A 101 -1.59 3.68 24.57
C ARG A 101 -0.77 2.69 23.73
N VAL A 102 -0.07 1.77 24.37
CA VAL A 102 0.57 0.63 23.67
C VAL A 102 -0.51 -0.43 23.47
N GLY A 103 -0.88 -0.69 22.21
CA GLY A 103 -1.76 -1.79 21.85
C GLY A 103 -0.98 -2.98 21.31
N VAL A 104 -1.66 -4.12 21.15
CA VAL A 104 -1.13 -5.30 20.44
C VAL A 104 -0.49 -4.87 19.12
N ARG A 105 0.59 -5.55 18.73
CA ARG A 105 1.39 -5.29 17.52
C ARG A 105 0.53 -5.01 16.26
N ARG A 106 1.12 -4.25 15.33
CA ARG A 106 0.60 -3.79 14.04
C ARG A 106 -0.14 -4.93 13.36
N PRO A 107 -1.38 -4.71 12.88
CA PRO A 107 -2.19 -5.75 12.26
C PRO A 107 -1.66 -6.09 10.86
N ASP A 108 -0.43 -6.59 10.74
CA ASP A 108 0.18 -6.94 9.46
C ASP A 108 -0.56 -8.13 8.85
N THR A 109 -0.87 -8.02 7.55
CA THR A 109 -1.45 -9.11 6.75
C THR A 109 -0.62 -10.39 6.80
N ALA A 110 0.70 -10.30 6.98
CA ALA A 110 1.57 -11.47 7.12
C ALA A 110 1.19 -12.38 8.31
N VAL A 111 0.73 -11.81 9.43
CA VAL A 111 0.25 -12.58 10.58
C VAL A 111 -0.98 -13.41 10.21
N PHE A 112 -1.85 -12.85 9.38
CA PHE A 112 -2.99 -13.56 8.82
C PHE A 112 -2.56 -14.66 7.85
N LEU A 113 -1.67 -14.34 6.90
CA LEU A 113 -1.20 -15.32 5.90
C LEU A 113 -0.49 -16.51 6.56
N LYS A 114 0.26 -16.29 7.64
CA LYS A 114 0.89 -17.36 8.42
C LYS A 114 -0.15 -18.35 8.95
N GLN A 115 -1.28 -17.85 9.48
CA GLN A 115 -2.37 -18.68 9.99
C GLN A 115 -3.13 -19.40 8.87
N ALA A 116 -3.28 -18.75 7.71
CA ALA A 116 -4.06 -19.28 6.60
C ALA A 116 -3.29 -20.29 5.73
N LYS A 117 -1.96 -20.39 5.91
CA LYS A 117 -1.09 -21.31 5.18
C LYS A 117 -1.58 -22.76 5.30
N GLY A 118 -1.71 -23.44 4.16
CA GLY A 118 -2.15 -24.83 4.09
C GLY A 118 -3.64 -25.07 4.35
N VAL A 119 -4.47 -24.02 4.47
CA VAL A 119 -5.92 -24.14 4.62
C VAL A 119 -6.59 -24.12 3.25
N GLY A 120 -7.33 -25.18 2.90
CA GLY A 120 -8.11 -25.21 1.65
C GLY A 120 -7.26 -24.93 0.41
N VAL A 121 -7.73 -24.00 -0.44
CA VAL A 121 -6.98 -23.50 -1.60
C VAL A 121 -6.23 -22.17 -1.35
N VAL A 122 -6.07 -21.76 -0.08
CA VAL A 122 -5.42 -20.49 0.27
C VAL A 122 -4.05 -20.34 -0.38
N ASP A 123 -3.21 -21.38 -0.33
CA ASP A 123 -1.85 -21.31 -0.88
C ASP A 123 -1.85 -21.04 -2.40
N ASP A 124 -2.87 -21.52 -3.12
CA ASP A 124 -3.01 -21.27 -4.55
C ASP A 124 -3.51 -19.84 -4.83
N ILE A 125 -4.38 -19.29 -3.97
CA ILE A 125 -4.78 -17.89 -4.03
C ILE A 125 -3.56 -16.98 -3.74
N VAL A 126 -2.76 -17.30 -2.72
CA VAL A 126 -1.54 -16.54 -2.39
C VAL A 126 -0.54 -16.57 -3.54
N LYS A 127 -0.32 -17.73 -4.19
CA LYS A 127 0.54 -17.83 -5.39
C LYS A 127 0.04 -16.99 -6.57
N SER A 128 -1.23 -16.63 -6.62
CA SER A 128 -1.79 -15.75 -7.66
C SER A 128 -1.49 -14.27 -7.43
N ILE A 129 -1.09 -13.89 -6.21
CA ILE A 129 -0.69 -12.52 -5.89
C ILE A 129 0.63 -12.20 -6.62
N PRO A 130 0.71 -11.10 -7.39
CA PRO A 130 1.95 -10.70 -8.03
C PRO A 130 3.09 -10.56 -7.02
N ALA A 131 4.23 -11.21 -7.29
CA ALA A 131 5.38 -11.29 -6.37
C ALA A 131 5.87 -9.93 -5.84
N ARG A 132 5.69 -8.83 -6.60
CA ARG A 132 5.99 -7.46 -6.14
C ARG A 132 5.26 -7.02 -4.87
N PHE A 133 4.13 -7.66 -4.55
CA PHE A 133 3.31 -7.36 -3.37
C PHE A 133 3.63 -8.27 -2.19
N LEU A 134 4.46 -9.29 -2.39
CA LEU A 134 4.88 -10.24 -1.36
C LEU A 134 6.36 -10.03 -1.12
N VAL A 135 6.70 -9.31 -0.06
CA VAL A 135 8.09 -8.96 0.24
C VAL A 135 8.60 -9.76 1.44
N PRO A 136 9.63 -10.59 1.27
CA PRO A 136 10.33 -11.21 2.38
C PRO A 136 11.10 -10.14 3.14
N THR A 137 10.79 -9.95 4.41
CA THR A 137 11.26 -8.81 5.21
C THR A 137 12.04 -9.25 6.44
N ILE A 138 12.49 -10.51 6.46
CA ILE A 138 13.11 -11.11 7.64
C ILE A 138 14.63 -11.15 7.52
N THR A 139 15.27 -10.64 8.57
CA THR A 139 16.70 -10.78 8.93
C THR A 139 16.92 -11.84 10.04
N SER A 140 15.86 -12.38 10.66
CA SER A 140 15.95 -13.53 11.57
C SER A 140 16.18 -14.81 10.77
N GLY A 141 17.05 -15.70 11.25
CA GLY A 141 17.47 -16.92 10.55
C GLY A 141 16.40 -18.00 10.36
N ASP A 142 15.13 -17.62 10.21
CA ASP A 142 14.03 -18.50 9.84
C ASP A 142 14.16 -18.94 8.37
N PRO A 143 14.17 -20.25 8.08
CA PRO A 143 14.28 -20.75 6.71
C PRO A 143 13.04 -20.52 5.83
N ASP A 144 11.87 -20.17 6.38
CA ASP A 144 10.62 -19.98 5.60
C ASP A 144 9.79 -18.79 6.10
N PRO A 145 10.30 -17.55 5.93
CA PRO A 145 9.64 -16.35 6.42
C PRO A 145 8.31 -16.09 5.71
N THR A 146 7.24 -15.82 6.47
CA THR A 146 5.98 -15.37 5.85
C THR A 146 6.18 -13.96 5.28
N PRO A 147 5.94 -13.72 3.98
CA PRO A 147 6.21 -12.42 3.38
C PRO A 147 5.25 -11.35 3.91
N SER A 148 5.78 -10.14 4.16
CA SER A 148 4.95 -8.94 4.32
C SER A 148 4.17 -8.68 3.03
N VAL A 149 2.93 -8.21 3.18
CA VAL A 149 2.13 -7.78 2.05
C VAL A 149 2.21 -6.27 1.90
N VAL A 150 2.52 -5.81 0.71
CA VAL A 150 2.76 -4.40 0.39
C VAL A 150 1.82 -3.99 -0.74
N ASP A 151 1.52 -2.71 -0.86
CA ASP A 151 0.58 -2.20 -1.87
C ASP A 151 1.28 -1.62 -3.11
N ALA A 152 0.52 -0.97 -4.00
CA ALA A 152 1.08 -0.37 -5.20
C ALA A 152 1.77 0.98 -4.98
N TRP A 153 1.67 1.55 -3.77
CA TRP A 153 2.27 2.82 -3.36
C TRP A 153 3.64 2.61 -2.71
N SER A 154 3.91 1.39 -2.24
CA SER A 154 5.18 1.00 -1.65
C SER A 154 6.36 1.28 -2.60
N LYS A 155 7.50 1.63 -2.01
CA LYS A 155 8.72 1.92 -2.78
C LYS A 155 9.18 0.64 -3.46
N LYS A 156 9.62 0.74 -4.73
CA LYS A 156 10.05 -0.43 -5.52
C LYS A 156 11.40 -0.99 -5.07
N ASP A 157 12.25 -0.14 -4.51
CA ASP A 157 13.64 -0.46 -4.22
C ASP A 157 13.80 -0.87 -2.75
N TRP A 158 13.27 -2.04 -2.42
CA TRP A 158 13.52 -2.70 -1.14
C TRP A 158 14.96 -3.20 -1.13
N ALA A 159 15.90 -2.31 -0.80
CA ALA A 159 17.26 -2.70 -0.48
C ALA A 159 17.38 -3.02 1.02
N ASP A 160 18.15 -4.04 1.35
CA ASP A 160 18.62 -4.26 2.73
C ASP A 160 19.45 -3.04 3.21
N PRO A 161 19.28 -2.51 4.45
CA PRO A 161 18.35 -2.88 5.51
C PRO A 161 17.26 -1.81 5.68
N PHE A 162 16.28 -1.72 4.77
CA PHE A 162 15.17 -0.80 5.01
C PHE A 162 14.20 -1.38 6.06
N PRO A 163 14.02 -0.73 7.22
CA PRO A 163 13.04 -1.16 8.19
C PRO A 163 11.64 -0.99 7.59
N VAL A 164 10.77 -1.95 7.88
CA VAL A 164 9.33 -1.94 7.59
C VAL A 164 8.66 -0.58 7.94
N ALA A 165 9.28 0.20 8.84
CA ALA A 165 8.86 1.54 9.25
C ALA A 165 8.74 2.59 8.12
N GLY A 166 9.33 2.38 6.93
CA GLY A 166 9.26 3.33 5.81
C GLY A 166 8.40 2.89 4.62
N GLN A 167 7.61 1.83 4.80
CA GLN A 167 6.88 1.15 3.72
C GLN A 167 5.38 1.09 4.02
N THR A 168 4.57 1.10 2.95
CA THR A 168 3.13 0.87 3.04
C THR A 168 2.84 -0.62 3.03
N LEU A 169 2.59 -1.16 4.20
CA LEU A 169 2.08 -2.52 4.36
C LEU A 169 0.56 -2.57 4.15
N VAL A 170 0.06 -3.74 3.81
CA VAL A 170 -1.38 -3.98 3.92
C VAL A 170 -1.68 -4.42 5.34
N TYR A 171 -2.60 -3.73 6.00
CA TYR A 171 -3.10 -4.08 7.33
C TYR A 171 -4.33 -4.99 7.23
N TYR A 172 -4.44 -5.97 8.11
CA TYR A 172 -5.59 -6.86 8.32
C TYR A 172 -6.35 -6.45 9.59
N VAL A 173 -7.38 -5.62 9.43
CA VAL A 173 -8.17 -5.12 10.55
C VAL A 173 -9.17 -6.18 11.00
N HIS A 174 -8.90 -6.79 12.16
CA HIS A 174 -9.75 -7.82 12.76
C HIS A 174 -10.85 -7.20 13.65
N PRO A 175 -12.08 -7.77 13.71
CA PRO A 175 -13.15 -7.28 14.58
C PRO A 175 -12.79 -7.21 16.08
N ASP A 176 -11.93 -8.11 16.54
CA ASP A 176 -11.47 -8.14 17.94
C ASP A 176 -10.33 -7.16 18.22
N ASN A 177 -9.73 -6.55 17.19
CA ASN A 177 -8.70 -5.52 17.36
C ASN A 177 -9.36 -4.16 17.68
N LYS A 178 -9.69 -3.93 18.96
CA LYS A 178 -10.35 -2.70 19.39
C LYS A 178 -9.63 -1.43 18.95
N LEU A 179 -8.29 -1.45 18.98
CA LEU A 179 -7.47 -0.29 18.61
C LEU A 179 -7.58 0.00 17.11
N ALA A 180 -7.40 -1.01 16.25
CA ALA A 180 -7.54 -0.81 14.81
C ALA A 180 -8.96 -0.40 14.42
N ASN A 181 -10.01 -0.92 15.09
CA ASN A 181 -11.39 -0.49 14.84
C ASN A 181 -11.66 0.96 15.29
N GLN A 182 -10.91 1.47 16.27
CA GLN A 182 -10.98 2.88 16.69
C GLN A 182 -10.27 3.80 15.71
N LEU A 183 -9.13 3.36 15.15
CA LEU A 183 -8.31 4.18 14.26
C LEU A 183 -8.83 4.17 12.82
N TYR A 184 -9.19 3.00 12.30
CA TYR A 184 -9.41 2.81 10.87
C TYR A 184 -10.88 2.57 10.50
N GLY A 185 -11.77 2.49 11.51
CA GLY A 185 -13.19 2.19 11.32
C GLY A 185 -13.54 0.73 11.66
N ARG A 186 -14.83 0.52 11.94
CA ARG A 186 -15.34 -0.75 12.47
C ARG A 186 -15.54 -1.81 11.39
N CYS A 187 -15.22 -3.04 11.76
CA CYS A 187 -15.60 -4.25 11.03
C CYS A 187 -17.12 -4.39 10.94
N ILE A 188 -17.69 -4.38 9.72
CA ILE A 188 -19.13 -4.57 9.49
C ILE A 188 -19.47 -6.06 9.61
N ASN A 189 -20.53 -6.41 10.34
CA ASN A 189 -20.98 -7.79 10.57
C ASN A 189 -19.90 -8.74 11.10
N LYS A 190 -18.95 -8.22 11.90
CA LYS A 190 -17.76 -8.95 12.39
C LYS A 190 -16.86 -9.51 11.28
N ARG A 191 -17.01 -9.06 10.05
CA ARG A 191 -16.10 -9.40 8.96
C ARG A 191 -14.83 -8.55 9.10
N PRO A 192 -13.63 -9.11 8.95
CA PRO A 192 -12.39 -8.33 8.91
C PRO A 192 -12.19 -7.71 7.53
N TYR A 193 -11.37 -6.66 7.43
CA TYR A 193 -11.02 -6.02 6.16
C TYR A 193 -9.52 -5.78 6.03
N PHE A 194 -9.11 -5.52 4.78
CA PHE A 194 -7.75 -5.09 4.49
C PHE A 194 -7.69 -3.59 4.25
N LEU A 195 -6.60 -2.96 4.67
CA LEU A 195 -6.36 -1.52 4.61
C LEU A 195 -4.98 -1.23 4.04
N SER A 196 -4.91 -0.32 3.08
CA SER A 196 -3.70 0.28 2.54
C SER A 196 -3.69 1.77 2.89
N ALA A 197 -2.51 2.29 3.22
CA ALA A 197 -2.28 3.72 3.47
C ALA A 197 -2.44 4.60 2.22
N GLY A 198 -2.67 4.00 1.05
CA GLY A 198 -2.94 4.77 -0.15
C GLY A 198 -1.76 5.65 -0.63
N PRO A 199 -2.07 6.68 -1.44
CA PRO A 199 -1.09 7.55 -2.07
C PRO A 199 -0.17 8.33 -1.12
N ASP A 200 -0.67 8.75 0.03
CA ASP A 200 0.08 9.58 0.97
C ASP A 200 1.05 8.74 1.84
N ASN A 201 0.79 7.43 1.98
CA ASN A 201 1.54 6.47 2.79
C ASN A 201 1.36 6.66 4.31
N PHE A 202 0.31 7.34 4.74
CA PHE A 202 -0.03 7.54 6.14
C PHE A 202 -1.26 6.71 6.50
N TYR A 203 -1.23 6.02 7.64
CA TYR A 203 -2.43 5.32 8.13
C TYR A 203 -3.26 6.20 9.06
N GLY A 204 -2.87 7.46 9.27
CA GLY A 204 -3.46 8.33 10.29
C GLY A 204 -2.97 8.05 11.71
N THR A 205 -1.76 7.49 11.88
CA THR A 205 -1.17 7.33 13.23
C THR A 205 -0.21 8.48 13.58
N THR A 206 -0.03 8.76 14.87
CA THR A 206 0.89 9.83 15.33
C THR A 206 2.35 9.61 14.90
N ARG A 207 2.73 8.35 14.70
CA ARG A 207 4.06 7.95 14.28
C ARG A 207 4.31 8.28 12.80
N ASP A 208 3.28 8.24 11.97
CA ASP A 208 3.43 8.42 10.53
C ASP A 208 3.79 9.89 10.21
N ALA A 209 3.20 10.85 10.91
CA ALA A 209 3.37 12.30 10.64
C ALA A 209 4.16 13.09 11.70
N GLY A 210 4.90 12.42 12.60
CA GLY A 210 5.83 13.09 13.54
C GLY A 210 5.13 13.98 14.58
N THR A 211 4.06 13.48 15.21
CA THR A 211 3.04 14.22 16.01
C THR A 211 2.06 15.07 15.19
N PRO A 212 1.27 14.45 14.28
CA PRO A 212 0.16 15.12 13.59
C PRO A 212 -0.88 15.66 14.58
N THR A 213 -1.60 16.71 14.17
CA THR A 213 -2.85 17.12 14.81
C THR A 213 -3.96 16.11 14.51
N GLU A 214 -5.00 16.04 15.35
CA GLU A 214 -6.15 15.15 15.12
C GLU A 214 -6.74 15.31 13.70
N ASP A 215 -6.86 16.55 13.21
CA ASP A 215 -7.30 16.87 11.85
C ASP A 215 -6.35 16.29 10.76
N GLU A 216 -5.03 16.31 10.99
CA GLU A 216 -4.06 15.77 10.04
C GLU A 216 -4.13 14.24 9.97
N ALA A 217 -4.40 13.59 11.10
CA ALA A 217 -4.60 12.15 11.14
C ALA A 217 -5.92 11.72 10.51
N GLU A 218 -7.01 12.45 10.74
CA GLU A 218 -8.29 12.18 10.08
C GLU A 218 -8.17 12.34 8.56
N LYS A 219 -7.48 13.41 8.11
CA LYS A 219 -7.23 13.64 6.68
C LYS A 219 -6.37 12.55 6.04
N ALA A 220 -5.43 11.97 6.79
CA ALA A 220 -4.64 10.82 6.34
C ALA A 220 -5.49 9.53 6.21
N LEU A 221 -6.72 9.52 6.72
CA LEU A 221 -7.64 8.41 6.47
C LEU A 221 -8.41 8.56 5.15
N ASP A 222 -8.46 9.76 4.56
CA ASP A 222 -9.33 10.05 3.41
C ASP A 222 -8.90 9.33 2.12
N ASP A 223 -7.59 9.09 1.93
CA ASP A 223 -7.07 8.40 0.75
C ASP A 223 -6.64 6.94 1.03
N ASN A 224 -6.91 6.46 2.24
CA ASN A 224 -6.81 5.04 2.57
C ASN A 224 -7.70 4.20 1.66
N ILE A 225 -7.17 3.06 1.25
CA ILE A 225 -7.87 2.11 0.39
C ILE A 225 -8.22 0.88 1.21
N THR A 226 -9.50 0.52 1.26
CA THR A 226 -9.97 -0.65 2.00
C THR A 226 -10.56 -1.73 1.09
N SER A 227 -10.55 -2.99 1.52
CA SER A 227 -11.19 -4.09 0.78
C SER A 227 -12.72 -3.92 0.71
N TYR A 228 -13.31 -3.28 1.71
CA TYR A 228 -14.66 -2.72 1.68
C TYR A 228 -14.75 -1.52 2.62
N ALA A 229 -15.75 -0.66 2.44
CA ALA A 229 -15.95 0.52 3.28
C ALA A 229 -16.23 0.11 4.74
N PRO A 230 -15.34 0.46 5.70
CA PRO A 230 -15.58 0.13 7.10
C PRO A 230 -16.74 0.94 7.66
N GLY A 231 -17.31 0.48 8.78
CA GLY A 231 -18.25 1.30 9.55
C GLY A 231 -17.54 2.45 10.25
N GLU A 232 -18.30 3.41 10.76
CA GLU A 232 -17.72 4.58 11.43
C GLU A 232 -16.79 4.18 12.60
N PRO A 233 -15.65 4.88 12.79
CA PRO A 233 -14.75 4.68 13.92
C PRO A 233 -15.48 4.81 15.27
N ASN A 234 -15.11 3.99 16.25
CA ASN A 234 -15.70 4.05 17.59
C ASN A 234 -14.89 4.93 18.54
N LEU A 235 -15.01 6.25 18.40
CA LEU A 235 -14.28 7.22 19.24
C LEU A 235 -14.80 7.28 20.70
N GLU A 236 -15.98 6.72 20.99
CA GLU A 236 -16.65 6.86 22.30
C GLU A 236 -15.94 6.13 23.46
N MET A 237 -15.04 5.19 23.18
CA MET A 237 -14.25 4.52 24.23
C MET A 237 -12.97 5.28 24.64
N GLY A 238 -12.70 6.45 24.04
CA GLY A 238 -11.66 7.39 24.48
C GLY A 238 -12.08 8.33 25.62
N GLY A 239 -13.38 8.34 25.98
CA GLY A 239 -13.98 9.27 26.93
C GLY A 239 -13.93 8.88 28.42
N ALA A 240 -13.18 7.84 28.80
CA ALA A 240 -12.89 7.59 30.21
C ALA A 240 -11.61 8.34 30.60
N ARG A 241 -11.77 9.62 30.97
CA ARG A 241 -10.80 10.34 31.81
C ARG A 241 -10.83 9.80 33.23
#